data_AF-A0A0F9GM84-F1
#
_entry.id   AF-A0A0F9GM84-F1
#
_cell.length_a   1.000
_cell.length_b   1.000
_cell.length_c   1.000
_cell.angle_alpha   90.00
_cell.angle_beta   90.00
_cell.angle_gamma   90.00
#
_symmetry.space_group_name_H-M   'P 1'
#
loop_
_entity.id
_entity.type
_entity.pdbx_description
1 polymer ?
#
loop_
_entity_poly.entity_id
_entity_poly.type
_entity_poly.pdbx_seq_one_letter_code
_entity_poly.pdbx_strand_id
1 'polypeptide(L)'
;MTDSRFLKQVTVTGADDSVNYYDLCNISKRFPYVEWGILLSKNSEGYPRFPTLNWLEGFIAEKSPDVHLSGHLCGTWVRDIVDGGTAFINARRNDIRKGFERYQLNFHATQHLLSDAAKFIESLVFLTGVHNQQVIFQMDDTNNRIYHRARSQYGKQRGVDAVALYDVSGGAGVLPEDWPEPMGDYCGYAGGLSPDNLKEQLGKIEQRITNKDGSLCKIWIDAETHLRSPDNQQFDLDKVVQFLEIAKPYVI
;
A
#
# COMPACT_ATOMS: atom_id res chain seq x y z
N MET A 1 -6.50 13.52 -28.38
CA MET A 1 -6.27 12.46 -27.39
C MET A 1 -6.51 13.09 -26.04
N THR A 2 -7.53 12.65 -25.33
CA THR A 2 -7.73 13.00 -23.91
C THR A 2 -6.49 12.55 -23.15
N ASP A 3 -6.02 13.39 -22.22
CA ASP A 3 -4.82 13.14 -21.44
C ASP A 3 -5.15 12.05 -20.38
N SER A 4 -4.86 10.78 -20.69
CA SER A 4 -5.14 9.61 -19.84
C SER A 4 -4.20 9.50 -18.63
N ARG A 5 -3.80 10.64 -18.05
CA ARG A 5 -2.94 10.69 -16.85
C ARG A 5 -3.80 10.76 -15.59
N PHE A 6 -3.76 9.71 -14.79
CA PHE A 6 -4.58 9.54 -13.59
C PHE A 6 -3.86 8.89 -12.40
N LEU A 7 -2.67 8.30 -12.61
CA LEU A 7 -1.86 7.70 -11.55
C LEU A 7 -1.08 8.79 -10.81
N LYS A 8 -1.34 8.93 -9.51
CA LYS A 8 -0.52 9.76 -8.62
C LYS A 8 0.80 9.10 -8.25
N GLN A 9 0.79 7.77 -8.13
CA GLN A 9 1.92 6.95 -7.73
C GLN A 9 1.67 5.49 -8.12
N VAL A 10 2.75 4.71 -8.09
CA VAL A 10 2.75 3.27 -8.37
C VAL A 10 3.46 2.57 -7.23
N THR A 11 2.70 1.81 -6.43
CA THR A 11 3.26 1.01 -5.35
C THR A 11 3.73 -0.33 -5.90
N VAL A 12 4.96 -0.70 -5.55
CA VAL A 12 5.49 -2.04 -5.79
C VAL A 12 5.88 -2.64 -4.44
N THR A 13 5.22 -3.74 -4.09
CA THR A 13 5.20 -4.27 -2.73
C THR A 13 6.04 -5.54 -2.61
N GLY A 14 6.64 -5.75 -1.45
CA GLY A 14 7.30 -6.99 -1.07
C GLY A 14 8.80 -7.02 -1.36
N ALA A 15 9.47 -5.87 -1.48
CA ALA A 15 10.93 -5.83 -1.47
C ALA A 15 11.46 -6.35 -0.12
N ASP A 16 12.51 -7.17 -0.16
CA ASP A 16 13.08 -7.88 0.98
C ASP A 16 14.61 -8.04 0.85
N ASP A 17 15.22 -8.84 1.71
CA ASP A 17 16.67 -9.12 1.73
C ASP A 17 17.23 -9.74 0.43
N SER A 18 16.40 -10.17 -0.52
CA SER A 18 16.85 -10.67 -1.83
C SER A 18 17.38 -9.56 -2.74
N VAL A 19 17.13 -8.28 -2.43
CA VAL A 19 17.57 -7.13 -3.21
C VAL A 19 18.34 -6.12 -2.35
N ASN A 20 19.25 -5.39 -2.99
CA ASN A 20 19.95 -4.29 -2.35
C ASN A 20 19.06 -3.03 -2.39
N TYR A 21 18.82 -2.41 -1.24
CA TYR A 21 17.99 -1.20 -1.18
C TYR A 21 18.59 0.01 -1.92
N TYR A 22 19.89 0.01 -2.25
CA TYR A 22 20.46 1.02 -3.15
C TYR A 22 19.90 0.93 -4.57
N ASP A 23 19.56 -0.27 -5.04
CA ASP A 23 18.93 -0.46 -6.34
C ASP A 23 17.52 0.14 -6.33
N LEU A 24 16.77 -0.04 -5.24
CA LEU A 24 15.48 0.62 -5.03
C LEU A 24 15.61 2.15 -5.07
N CYS A 25 16.64 2.70 -4.40
CA CYS A 25 16.93 4.13 -4.46
C CYS A 25 17.24 4.62 -5.88
N ASN A 26 17.99 3.85 -6.66
CA ASN A 26 18.32 4.20 -8.04
C ASN A 26 17.10 4.12 -8.97
N ILE A 27 16.23 3.13 -8.77
CA ILE A 27 14.95 3.02 -9.46
C ILE A 27 14.06 4.21 -9.10
N SER A 28 13.96 4.62 -7.83
CA SER A 28 13.21 5.81 -7.41
C SER A 28 13.68 7.10 -8.08
N LYS A 29 15.00 7.27 -8.30
CA LYS A 29 15.51 8.42 -9.07
C LYS A 29 15.03 8.42 -10.53
N ARG A 30 14.93 7.24 -11.16
CA ARG A 30 14.44 7.09 -12.54
C ARG A 30 12.92 7.19 -12.63
N PHE A 31 12.21 6.74 -11.60
CA PHE A 31 10.76 6.71 -11.52
C PHE A 31 10.28 7.37 -10.22
N PRO A 32 10.28 8.72 -10.13
CA PRO A 32 9.96 9.43 -8.87
C PRO A 32 8.54 9.19 -8.34
N TYR A 33 7.65 8.59 -9.13
CA TYR A 33 6.30 8.20 -8.74
C TYR A 33 6.22 6.80 -8.13
N VAL A 34 7.33 6.06 -8.03
CA VAL A 34 7.35 4.75 -7.38
C VAL A 34 7.26 4.90 -5.86
N GLU A 35 6.43 4.08 -5.25
CA GLU A 35 6.41 3.85 -3.81
C GLU A 35 6.79 2.38 -3.55
N TRP A 36 7.62 2.14 -2.54
CA TRP A 36 7.96 0.79 -2.11
C TRP A 36 7.07 0.36 -0.94
N GLY A 37 6.20 -0.61 -1.18
CA GLY A 37 5.41 -1.26 -0.15
C GLY A 37 6.24 -2.29 0.61
N ILE A 38 6.54 -2.05 1.86
CA ILE A 38 7.35 -2.96 2.68
C ILE A 38 6.43 -3.75 3.61
N LEU A 39 6.42 -5.08 3.45
CA LEU A 39 5.62 -5.96 4.31
C LEU A 39 6.24 -6.05 5.71
N LEU A 40 5.39 -5.84 6.71
CA LEU A 40 5.76 -5.75 8.13
C LEU A 40 4.91 -6.76 8.91
N SER A 41 5.54 -7.86 9.31
CA SER A 41 4.91 -8.92 10.12
C SER A 41 5.82 -9.33 11.26
N LYS A 42 5.29 -9.34 12.49
CA LYS A 42 6.00 -9.85 13.67
C LYS A 42 6.43 -11.32 13.50
N ASN A 43 5.67 -12.11 12.76
CA ASN A 43 5.85 -13.57 12.69
C ASN A 43 6.53 -14.03 11.39
N SER A 44 6.72 -13.12 10.43
CA SER A 44 7.25 -13.47 9.10
C SER A 44 8.54 -12.72 8.77
N GLU A 45 9.08 -11.93 9.69
CA GLU A 45 10.35 -11.20 9.48
C GLU A 45 11.47 -12.14 9.02
N GLY A 46 12.16 -11.75 7.93
CA GLY A 46 13.25 -12.51 7.33
C GLY A 46 12.83 -13.66 6.40
N TYR A 47 11.54 -13.88 6.20
CA TYR A 47 11.04 -14.77 5.14
C TYR A 47 10.88 -14.01 3.82
N PRO A 48 10.85 -14.71 2.66
CA PRO A 48 10.55 -14.06 1.39
C PRO A 48 9.30 -13.16 1.49
N ARG A 49 9.42 -11.95 0.92
CA ARG A 49 8.51 -10.80 0.96
C ARG A 49 8.61 -9.91 2.21
N PHE A 50 9.17 -10.41 3.30
CA PHE A 50 9.22 -9.72 4.59
C PHE A 50 10.68 -9.46 4.99
N PRO A 51 11.20 -8.24 4.81
CA PRO A 51 12.60 -7.96 5.11
C PRO A 51 12.93 -8.19 6.58
N THR A 52 14.19 -8.52 6.85
CA THR A 52 14.75 -8.49 8.19
C THR A 52 14.74 -7.08 8.76
N LEU A 53 14.72 -6.96 10.09
CA LEU A 53 14.84 -5.66 10.74
C LEU A 53 16.13 -4.93 10.34
N ASN A 54 17.25 -5.64 10.19
CA ASN A 54 18.52 -5.04 9.78
C ASN A 54 18.44 -4.43 8.37
N TRP A 55 17.83 -5.13 7.42
CA TRP A 55 17.62 -4.60 6.07
C TRP A 55 16.75 -3.34 6.10
N LEU A 56 15.65 -3.39 6.86
CA LEU A 56 14.73 -2.27 7.00
C LEU A 56 15.38 -1.04 7.65
N GLU A 57 16.14 -1.24 8.73
CA GLU A 57 16.85 -0.16 9.41
C GLU A 57 17.92 0.48 8.52
N GLY A 58 18.67 -0.33 7.77
CA GLY A 58 19.61 0.16 6.77
C GLY A 58 18.92 0.98 5.68
N PHE A 59 17.84 0.44 5.11
CA PHE A 59 17.11 1.14 4.06
C PHE A 59 16.56 2.49 4.54
N ILE A 60 15.92 2.53 5.71
CA ILE A 60 15.36 3.79 6.26
C ILE A 60 16.47 4.80 6.58
N ALA A 61 17.61 4.35 7.09
CA ALA A 61 18.74 5.23 7.41
C ALA A 61 19.40 5.84 6.16
N GLU A 62 19.41 5.11 5.05
CA GLU A 62 20.21 5.46 3.87
C GLU A 62 19.39 5.91 2.65
N LYS A 63 18.07 5.72 2.66
CA LYS A 63 17.21 6.19 1.57
C LYS A 63 17.31 7.70 1.39
N SER A 64 17.26 8.14 0.13
CA SER A 64 17.12 9.57 -0.18
C SER A 64 15.70 10.06 0.19
N PRO A 65 15.52 11.37 0.46
CA PRO A 65 14.20 11.94 0.75
C PRO A 65 13.14 11.68 -0.33
N ASP A 66 13.58 11.51 -1.59
CA ASP A 66 12.72 11.25 -2.75
C ASP A 66 12.27 9.78 -2.87
N VAL A 67 12.66 8.91 -1.93
CA VAL A 67 12.22 7.52 -1.88
C VAL A 67 10.97 7.41 -1.01
N HIS A 68 9.83 7.12 -1.64
CA HIS A 68 8.54 6.93 -0.98
C HIS A 68 8.34 5.50 -0.51
N LEU A 69 7.90 5.31 0.73
CA LEU A 69 7.65 4.03 1.36
C LEU A 69 6.24 3.96 1.95
N SER A 70 5.59 2.80 1.79
CA SER A 70 4.42 2.43 2.59
C SER A 70 4.71 1.20 3.45
N GLY A 71 4.30 1.24 4.72
CA GLY A 71 4.47 0.14 5.66
C GLY A 71 3.23 -0.73 5.69
N HIS A 72 3.33 -1.97 5.22
CA HIS A 72 2.21 -2.90 5.10
C HIS A 72 2.14 -3.81 6.31
N LEU A 73 1.37 -3.40 7.32
CA LEU A 73 1.22 -4.14 8.56
C LEU A 73 0.34 -5.37 8.32
N CYS A 74 0.78 -6.52 8.81
CA CYS A 74 0.07 -7.80 8.70
C CYS A 74 -0.15 -8.45 10.08
N GLY A 75 -1.14 -9.34 10.13
CA GLY A 75 -1.31 -10.30 11.22
C GLY A 75 -1.48 -9.66 12.60
N THR A 76 -0.55 -9.94 13.52
CA THR A 76 -0.67 -9.55 14.93
C THR A 76 -0.71 -8.04 15.12
N TRP A 77 0.04 -7.28 14.32
CA TRP A 77 0.02 -5.82 14.44
C TRP A 77 -1.28 -5.19 13.94
N VAL A 78 -1.89 -5.75 12.89
CA VAL A 78 -3.20 -5.28 12.43
C VAL A 78 -4.27 -5.57 13.47
N ARG A 79 -4.29 -6.79 14.04
CA ARG A 79 -5.21 -7.14 15.13
C ARG A 79 -5.07 -6.19 16.31
N ASP A 80 -3.83 -5.98 16.77
CA ASP A 80 -3.54 -5.09 17.88
C ASP A 80 -4.03 -3.66 17.60
N ILE A 81 -3.75 -3.10 16.42
CA ILE A 81 -4.25 -1.76 16.02
C ILE A 81 -5.78 -1.71 16.05
N VAL A 82 -6.47 -2.72 15.49
CA VAL A 82 -7.93 -2.77 15.47
C VAL A 82 -8.52 -2.82 16.89
N ASP A 83 -7.83 -3.50 17.81
CA ASP A 83 -8.19 -3.57 19.24
C ASP A 83 -7.76 -2.33 20.04
N GLY A 84 -7.17 -1.32 19.38
CA GLY A 84 -6.74 -0.06 19.98
C GLY A 84 -5.36 -0.11 20.66
N GLY A 85 -4.56 -1.13 20.34
CA GLY A 85 -3.20 -1.30 20.80
C GLY A 85 -2.17 -0.49 20.02
N THR A 86 -0.93 -0.53 20.51
CA THR A 86 0.24 0.18 19.97
C THR A 86 1.48 -0.71 19.88
N ALA A 87 1.29 -2.03 19.83
CA ALA A 87 2.36 -3.01 19.89
C ALA A 87 3.40 -2.84 18.77
N PHE A 88 2.98 -2.46 17.56
CA PHE A 88 3.91 -2.12 16.48
C PHE A 88 4.81 -0.93 16.85
N ILE A 89 4.23 0.13 17.40
CA ILE A 89 4.92 1.36 17.81
C ILE A 89 5.92 1.06 18.93
N ASN A 90 5.56 0.16 19.86
CA ASN A 90 6.45 -0.25 20.93
C ASN A 90 7.57 -1.19 20.44
N ALA A 91 7.29 -2.01 19.42
CA ALA A 91 8.24 -2.97 18.86
C ALA A 91 9.24 -2.34 17.88
N ARG A 92 8.88 -1.21 17.25
CA ARG A 92 9.71 -0.52 16.27
C ARG A 92 10.12 0.85 16.75
N ARG A 93 11.38 1.19 16.51
CA ARG A 93 11.92 2.49 16.83
C ARG A 93 11.17 3.60 16.06
N ASN A 94 11.15 4.80 16.63
CA ASN A 94 10.35 5.91 16.09
C ASN A 94 10.85 6.40 14.73
N ASP A 95 12.13 6.20 14.41
CA ASP A 95 12.74 6.43 13.10
C ASP A 95 12.14 5.49 12.03
N ILE A 96 11.99 4.19 12.34
CA ILE A 96 11.28 3.25 11.47
C ILE A 96 9.86 3.74 11.23
N ARG A 97 9.17 4.17 12.28
CA ARG A 97 7.80 4.67 12.14
C ARG A 97 7.72 5.91 11.25
N LYS A 98 8.68 6.83 11.36
CA LYS A 98 8.75 8.06 10.56
C LYS A 98 9.19 7.83 9.13
N GLY A 99 9.84 6.69 8.84
CA GLY A 99 10.40 6.39 7.53
C GLY A 99 9.37 6.16 6.42
N PHE A 100 8.10 5.95 6.79
CA PHE A 100 6.99 5.67 5.87
C PHE A 100 6.07 6.87 5.72
N GLU A 101 5.58 7.16 4.53
CA GLU A 101 4.55 8.18 4.32
C GLU A 101 3.15 7.63 4.60
N ARG A 102 2.97 6.30 4.44
CA ARG A 102 1.68 5.63 4.58
C ARG A 102 1.79 4.30 5.30
N TYR A 103 0.73 3.89 5.96
CA TYR A 103 0.58 2.58 6.58
C TYR A 103 -0.63 1.84 6.05
N GLN A 104 -0.41 0.64 5.51
CA GLN A 104 -1.48 -0.24 5.08
C GLN A 104 -1.80 -1.27 6.15
N LEU A 105 -3.10 -1.47 6.40
CA LEU A 105 -3.61 -2.55 7.22
C LEU A 105 -4.07 -3.71 6.32
N ASN A 106 -3.29 -4.78 6.27
CA ASN A 106 -3.60 -6.00 5.51
C ASN A 106 -4.39 -6.97 6.39
N PHE A 107 -5.67 -7.17 6.05
CA PHE A 107 -6.59 -8.01 6.83
C PHE A 107 -6.62 -9.47 6.34
N HIS A 108 -6.19 -9.74 5.11
CA HIS A 108 -6.13 -11.10 4.51
C HIS A 108 -7.43 -11.90 4.68
N ALA A 109 -8.59 -11.28 4.42
CA ALA A 109 -9.92 -11.88 4.62
C ALA A 109 -10.20 -12.40 6.05
N THR A 110 -9.38 -12.06 7.03
CA THR A 110 -9.66 -12.35 8.44
C THR A 110 -10.70 -11.35 8.92
N GLN A 111 -11.83 -11.81 9.43
CA GLN A 111 -12.83 -10.91 9.99
C GLN A 111 -12.33 -10.28 11.29
N HIS A 112 -12.38 -8.95 11.37
CA HIS A 112 -12.04 -8.21 12.58
C HIS A 112 -13.29 -7.59 13.21
N LEU A 113 -13.47 -7.85 14.50
CA LEU A 113 -14.50 -7.21 15.29
C LEU A 113 -13.93 -5.97 15.97
N LEU A 114 -14.47 -4.82 15.62
CA LEU A 114 -14.13 -3.57 16.26
C LEU A 114 -14.84 -3.51 17.62
N SER A 115 -14.09 -3.80 18.69
CA SER A 115 -14.59 -3.88 20.06
C SER A 115 -14.80 -2.49 20.69
N ASP A 116 -13.91 -1.53 20.39
CA ASP A 116 -13.98 -0.15 20.86
C ASP A 116 -13.56 0.82 19.74
N ALA A 117 -14.53 1.58 19.24
CA ALA A 117 -14.33 2.55 18.17
C ALA A 117 -13.40 3.69 18.55
N ALA A 118 -13.44 4.17 19.80
CA ALA A 118 -12.62 5.28 20.22
C ALA A 118 -11.16 4.83 20.29
N LYS A 119 -10.89 3.69 20.93
CA LYS A 119 -9.53 3.15 21.04
C LYS A 119 -8.93 2.80 19.68
N PHE A 120 -9.71 2.23 18.76
CA PHE A 120 -9.26 2.01 17.38
C PHE A 120 -8.85 3.32 16.70
N ILE A 121 -9.63 4.39 16.83
CA ILE A 121 -9.26 5.67 16.23
C ILE A 121 -7.99 6.23 16.88
N GLU A 122 -7.86 6.12 18.21
CA GLU A 122 -6.64 6.54 18.90
C GLU A 122 -5.40 5.73 18.45
N SER A 123 -5.51 4.42 18.22
CA SER A 123 -4.37 3.64 17.72
C SER A 123 -3.92 4.09 16.33
N LEU A 124 -4.86 4.46 15.44
CA LEU A 124 -4.52 5.08 14.16
C LEU A 124 -3.83 6.44 14.34
N VAL A 125 -4.31 7.27 15.27
CA VAL A 125 -3.68 8.57 15.58
C VAL A 125 -2.28 8.39 16.15
N PHE A 126 -2.05 7.38 17.00
CA PHE A 126 -0.70 7.08 17.48
C PHE A 126 0.20 6.57 16.36
N LEU A 127 -0.34 5.78 15.43
CA LEU A 127 0.39 5.31 14.27
C LEU A 127 0.81 6.48 13.38
N THR A 128 -0.11 7.38 13.01
CA THR A 128 0.11 8.37 11.94
C THR A 128 0.09 9.84 12.36
N GLY A 129 -0.70 10.21 13.37
CA GLY A 129 -1.02 11.61 13.74
C GLY A 129 0.14 12.41 14.33
N VAL A 130 1.23 11.76 14.76
CA VAL A 130 2.47 12.46 15.14
C VAL A 130 3.21 12.99 13.89
N HIS A 131 2.94 12.42 12.71
CA HIS A 131 3.70 12.66 11.46
C HIS A 131 2.84 12.95 10.23
N ASN A 132 1.52 13.15 10.40
CA ASN A 132 0.57 13.38 9.30
C ASN A 132 0.64 12.32 8.18
N GLN A 133 0.87 11.06 8.56
CA GLN A 133 0.92 9.93 7.62
C GLN A 133 -0.50 9.46 7.25
N GLN A 134 -0.65 8.81 6.09
CA GLN A 134 -1.92 8.28 5.62
C GLN A 134 -2.11 6.80 6.01
N VAL A 135 -3.34 6.37 6.31
CA VAL A 135 -3.67 4.97 6.55
C VAL A 135 -4.42 4.40 5.34
N ILE A 136 -3.94 3.27 4.83
CA ILE A 136 -4.53 2.53 3.71
C ILE A 136 -5.30 1.33 4.28
N PHE A 137 -6.55 1.19 3.87
CA PHE A 137 -7.39 0.05 4.24
C PHE A 137 -7.58 -0.86 3.04
N GLN A 138 -7.20 -2.13 3.19
CA GLN A 138 -7.50 -3.18 2.23
C GLN A 138 -9.02 -3.42 2.21
N MET A 139 -9.64 -3.22 1.05
CA MET A 139 -11.07 -3.39 0.82
C MET A 139 -11.31 -4.71 0.10
N ASP A 140 -11.91 -5.65 0.83
CA ASP A 140 -12.21 -7.04 0.41
C ASP A 140 -13.64 -7.45 0.80
N ASP A 141 -14.50 -6.47 1.08
CA ASP A 141 -15.87 -6.59 1.62
C ASP A 141 -16.00 -7.20 3.02
N THR A 142 -14.95 -7.82 3.55
CA THR A 142 -14.95 -8.43 4.88
C THR A 142 -14.84 -7.35 5.97
N ASN A 143 -13.94 -6.40 5.78
CA ASN A 143 -13.55 -5.42 6.81
C ASN A 143 -13.89 -3.96 6.48
N ASN A 144 -14.69 -3.69 5.44
CA ASN A 144 -15.04 -2.34 4.98
C ASN A 144 -15.60 -1.44 6.11
N ARG A 145 -16.27 -2.02 7.12
CA ARG A 145 -16.76 -1.28 8.30
C ARG A 145 -15.66 -0.54 9.07
N ILE A 146 -14.43 -1.09 9.08
CA ILE A 146 -13.28 -0.53 9.79
C ILE A 146 -12.81 0.73 9.07
N TYR A 147 -12.72 0.69 7.75
CA TYR A 147 -12.46 1.87 6.92
C TYR A 147 -13.51 2.96 7.16
N HIS A 148 -14.81 2.62 7.13
CA HIS A 148 -15.87 3.60 7.36
C HIS A 148 -15.81 4.20 8.78
N ARG A 149 -15.36 3.42 9.78
CA ARG A 149 -15.12 3.95 11.12
C ARG A 149 -13.97 4.95 11.12
N ALA A 150 -12.85 4.63 10.48
CA ALA A 150 -11.70 5.54 10.33
C ALA A 150 -12.09 6.85 9.63
N ARG A 151 -12.94 6.78 8.59
CA ARG A 151 -13.45 7.96 7.87
C ARG A 151 -14.64 8.67 8.50
N SER A 152 -15.12 8.22 9.66
CA SER A 152 -16.21 8.89 10.38
C SER A 152 -15.86 10.33 10.74
N GLN A 153 -16.86 11.15 11.07
CA GLN A 153 -16.63 12.53 11.55
C GLN A 153 -15.64 12.56 12.73
N TYR A 154 -15.73 11.60 13.64
CA TYR A 154 -14.81 11.49 14.77
C TYR A 154 -13.38 11.20 14.32
N GLY A 155 -13.16 10.21 13.45
CA GLY A 155 -11.83 9.92 12.90
C GLY A 155 -11.20 11.12 12.17
N LYS A 156 -11.99 11.81 11.35
CA LYS A 156 -11.56 13.05 10.67
C LYS A 156 -11.19 14.16 11.65
N GLN A 157 -11.99 14.38 12.70
CA GLN A 157 -11.69 15.38 13.74
C GLN A 157 -10.42 15.07 14.53
N ARG A 158 -10.07 13.78 14.65
CA ARG A 158 -8.82 13.33 15.27
C ARG A 158 -7.61 13.39 14.32
N GLY A 159 -7.81 13.78 13.06
CA GLY A 159 -6.74 13.91 12.07
C GLY A 159 -6.39 12.61 11.34
N VAL A 160 -7.25 11.60 11.37
CA VAL A 160 -7.03 10.37 10.60
C VAL A 160 -7.26 10.65 9.11
N ASP A 161 -6.20 10.54 8.31
CA ASP A 161 -6.27 10.47 6.86
C ASP A 161 -6.34 9.00 6.42
N ALA A 162 -7.50 8.57 5.94
CA ALA A 162 -7.77 7.18 5.59
C ALA A 162 -8.23 7.05 4.13
N VAL A 163 -7.58 6.14 3.40
CA VAL A 163 -7.86 5.84 1.98
C VAL A 163 -8.12 4.35 1.76
N ALA A 164 -8.86 4.04 0.71
CA ALA A 164 -9.23 2.68 0.34
C ALA A 164 -8.27 2.11 -0.71
N LEU A 165 -7.82 0.87 -0.52
CA LEU A 165 -7.16 0.05 -1.54
C LEU A 165 -8.07 -1.13 -1.90
N TYR A 166 -8.54 -1.20 -3.13
CA TYR A 166 -9.27 -2.36 -3.61
C TYR A 166 -8.32 -3.52 -3.90
N ASP A 167 -8.43 -4.58 -3.10
CA ASP A 167 -7.72 -5.85 -3.30
C ASP A 167 -8.69 -6.99 -3.01
N VAL A 168 -9.54 -7.26 -4.00
CA VAL A 168 -10.62 -8.26 -3.90
C VAL A 168 -10.06 -9.67 -3.61
N SER A 169 -8.80 -9.90 -3.96
CA SER A 169 -8.12 -11.19 -3.76
C SER A 169 -7.52 -11.38 -2.37
N GLY A 170 -7.52 -10.35 -1.51
CA GLY A 170 -6.92 -10.40 -0.18
C GLY A 170 -5.41 -10.65 -0.16
N GLY A 171 -4.71 -10.30 -1.24
CA GLY A 171 -3.27 -10.54 -1.44
C GLY A 171 -2.94 -11.84 -2.19
N ALA A 172 -3.93 -12.57 -2.71
CA ALA A 172 -3.67 -13.79 -3.49
C ALA A 172 -3.03 -13.53 -4.86
N GLY A 173 -3.01 -12.27 -5.32
CA GLY A 173 -2.43 -11.91 -6.61
C GLY A 173 -3.31 -12.34 -7.78
N VAL A 174 -4.64 -12.31 -7.59
CA VAL A 174 -5.63 -12.68 -8.60
C VAL A 174 -6.32 -11.42 -9.10
N LEU A 175 -6.49 -11.31 -10.41
CA LEU A 175 -7.26 -10.21 -11.02
C LEU A 175 -8.73 -10.33 -10.63
N PRO A 176 -9.41 -9.23 -10.27
CA PRO A 176 -10.87 -9.25 -10.13
C PRO A 176 -11.53 -9.44 -11.50
N GLU A 177 -12.76 -9.98 -11.49
CA GLU A 177 -13.59 -10.06 -12.71
C GLU A 177 -13.91 -8.65 -13.24
N ASP A 178 -14.31 -7.75 -12.33
CA ASP A 178 -14.58 -6.35 -12.61
C ASP A 178 -13.88 -5.45 -11.57
N TRP A 179 -13.32 -4.33 -12.04
CA TRP A 179 -12.76 -3.31 -11.14
C TRP A 179 -13.89 -2.51 -10.47
N PRO A 180 -13.82 -2.25 -9.16
CA PRO A 180 -14.83 -1.46 -8.47
C PRO A 180 -14.78 0.03 -8.85
N GLU A 181 -15.93 0.71 -8.71
CA GLU A 181 -16.00 2.18 -8.80
C GLU A 181 -15.13 2.81 -7.70
N PRO A 182 -14.47 3.95 -7.97
CA PRO A 182 -13.62 4.61 -6.98
C PRO A 182 -14.44 5.08 -5.77
N MET A 183 -13.88 4.92 -4.57
CA MET A 183 -14.47 5.43 -3.33
C MET A 183 -13.75 6.69 -2.87
N GLY A 184 -14.45 7.83 -2.97
CA GLY A 184 -13.91 9.14 -2.66
C GLY A 184 -13.01 9.68 -3.78
N ASP A 185 -12.26 10.74 -3.46
CA ASP A 185 -11.47 11.49 -4.46
C ASP A 185 -10.10 10.86 -4.76
N TYR A 186 -9.70 9.83 -3.99
CA TYR A 186 -8.44 9.12 -4.12
C TYR A 186 -8.54 7.71 -3.53
N CYS A 187 -8.28 6.70 -4.36
CA CYS A 187 -8.27 5.29 -3.95
C CYS A 187 -7.21 4.49 -4.74
N GLY A 188 -6.93 3.28 -4.29
CA GLY A 188 -5.95 2.39 -4.87
C GLY A 188 -6.58 1.16 -5.48
N TYR A 189 -5.89 0.57 -6.45
CA TYR A 189 -6.27 -0.70 -7.07
C TYR A 189 -5.10 -1.70 -7.02
N ALA A 190 -5.39 -2.91 -6.56
CA ALA A 190 -4.44 -4.01 -6.44
C ALA A 190 -5.10 -5.34 -6.81
N GLY A 191 -4.30 -6.40 -6.82
CA GLY A 191 -4.76 -7.76 -7.12
C GLY A 191 -4.40 -8.16 -8.55
N GLY A 192 -3.41 -9.04 -8.68
CA GLY A 192 -3.05 -9.69 -9.95
C GLY A 192 -2.42 -8.81 -11.03
N LEU A 193 -2.13 -7.54 -10.74
CA LEU A 193 -1.43 -6.66 -11.67
C LEU A 193 0.01 -7.17 -11.94
N SER A 194 0.41 -7.17 -13.21
CA SER A 194 1.72 -7.61 -13.69
C SER A 194 2.16 -6.80 -14.92
N PRO A 195 3.45 -6.83 -15.31
CA PRO A 195 3.89 -6.21 -16.56
C PRO A 195 3.09 -6.68 -17.78
N ASP A 196 2.72 -7.96 -17.82
CA ASP A 196 2.02 -8.57 -18.96
C ASP A 196 0.59 -8.05 -19.14
N ASN A 197 -0.10 -7.71 -18.04
CA ASN A 197 -1.50 -7.31 -18.08
C ASN A 197 -1.74 -5.82 -17.78
N LEU A 198 -0.74 -5.09 -17.27
CA LEU A 198 -0.95 -3.76 -16.70
C LEU A 198 -1.64 -2.79 -17.66
N LYS A 199 -1.22 -2.75 -18.92
CA LYS A 199 -1.81 -1.84 -19.92
C LYS A 199 -3.31 -2.10 -20.15
N GLU A 200 -3.70 -3.36 -20.25
CA GLU A 200 -5.11 -3.74 -20.40
C GLU A 200 -5.90 -3.36 -19.14
N GLN A 201 -5.35 -3.68 -17.96
CA GLN A 201 -6.02 -3.43 -16.70
C GLN A 201 -6.16 -1.95 -16.39
N LEU A 202 -5.15 -1.12 -16.70
CA LEU A 202 -5.26 0.34 -16.60
C LEU A 202 -6.35 0.89 -17.52
N GLY A 203 -6.52 0.35 -18.72
CA GLY A 203 -7.63 0.72 -19.61
C GLY A 203 -9.00 0.34 -19.05
N LYS A 204 -9.12 -0.77 -18.31
CA LYS A 204 -10.35 -1.15 -17.60
C LYS A 204 -10.60 -0.25 -16.40
N ILE A 205 -9.56 0.04 -15.61
CA ILE A 205 -9.65 0.94 -14.45
C ILE A 205 -10.04 2.35 -14.90
N GLU A 206 -9.45 2.87 -15.98
CA GLU A 206 -9.77 4.18 -16.57
C GLU A 206 -11.29 4.34 -16.82
N GLN A 207 -11.93 3.29 -17.34
CA GLN A 207 -13.38 3.28 -17.58
C GLN A 207 -14.20 3.40 -16.30
N ARG A 208 -13.72 2.87 -15.18
CA ARG A 208 -14.39 2.94 -13.86
C ARG A 208 -14.15 4.28 -13.16
N ILE A 209 -13.00 4.90 -13.39
CA ILE A 209 -12.64 6.15 -12.72
C ILE A 209 -13.04 7.40 -13.51
N THR A 210 -13.66 7.23 -14.67
CA THR A 210 -14.16 8.34 -15.51
C THR A 210 -15.49 8.84 -14.97
N ASN A 211 -15.51 10.09 -14.50
CA ASN A 211 -16.70 10.77 -14.04
C ASN A 211 -17.63 11.13 -15.22
N LYS A 212 -18.89 11.48 -14.90
CA LYS A 212 -19.90 11.88 -15.89
C LYS A 212 -19.51 13.09 -16.74
N ASP A 213 -18.67 13.97 -16.22
CA ASP A 213 -18.14 15.14 -16.93
C ASP A 213 -16.88 14.84 -17.76
N GLY A 214 -16.44 13.59 -17.80
CA GLY A 214 -15.24 13.13 -18.51
C GLY A 214 -13.94 13.36 -17.73
N SER A 215 -13.98 13.88 -16.50
CA SER A 215 -12.80 13.97 -15.64
C SER A 215 -12.41 12.60 -15.06
N LEU A 216 -11.12 12.38 -14.82
CA LEU A 216 -10.60 11.15 -14.23
C LEU A 216 -10.38 11.32 -12.71
N CYS A 217 -10.87 10.36 -11.92
CA CYS A 217 -10.48 10.26 -10.52
C CYS A 217 -8.99 9.94 -10.41
N LYS A 218 -8.31 10.56 -9.45
CA LYS A 218 -6.89 10.31 -9.21
C LYS A 218 -6.76 9.03 -8.40
N ILE A 219 -5.82 8.17 -8.77
CA ILE A 219 -5.67 6.86 -8.10
C ILE A 219 -4.21 6.48 -7.93
N TRP A 220 -3.97 5.37 -7.22
CA TRP A 220 -2.72 4.62 -7.30
C TRP A 220 -2.99 3.15 -7.65
N ILE A 221 -1.93 2.44 -8.02
CA ILE A 221 -1.96 0.99 -8.20
C ILE A 221 -0.92 0.35 -7.29
N ASP A 222 -1.14 -0.92 -6.93
CA ASP A 222 -0.21 -1.72 -6.13
C ASP A 222 -0.07 -3.13 -6.70
N ALA A 223 1.16 -3.63 -6.79
CA ALA A 223 1.50 -4.95 -7.30
C ALA A 223 2.60 -5.61 -6.45
N GLU A 224 2.45 -6.91 -6.18
CA GLU A 224 3.38 -7.72 -5.38
C GLU A 224 3.74 -9.03 -6.09
N THR A 225 2.82 -10.00 -6.07
CA THR A 225 3.09 -11.41 -6.44
C THR A 225 3.72 -11.57 -7.82
N HIS A 226 3.24 -10.85 -8.84
CA HIS A 226 3.74 -10.97 -10.21
C HIS A 226 5.02 -10.16 -10.49
N LEU A 227 5.52 -9.42 -9.49
CA LEU A 227 6.82 -8.75 -9.52
C LEU A 227 7.92 -9.57 -8.82
N ARG A 228 7.62 -10.82 -8.47
CA ARG A 228 8.58 -11.75 -7.86
C ARG A 228 9.01 -12.84 -8.85
N SER A 229 10.08 -13.55 -8.48
CA SER A 229 10.48 -14.77 -9.17
C SER A 229 9.37 -15.83 -9.14
N PRO A 230 9.31 -16.77 -10.09
CA PRO A 230 8.28 -17.80 -10.13
C PRO A 230 8.18 -18.67 -8.86
N ASP A 231 9.29 -18.86 -8.14
CA ASP A 231 9.35 -19.59 -6.86
C ASP A 231 9.11 -18.69 -5.63
N ASN A 232 8.78 -17.42 -5.88
CA ASN A 232 8.48 -16.39 -4.89
C ASN A 232 9.66 -16.05 -3.95
N GLN A 233 10.87 -16.58 -4.19
CA GLN A 233 12.02 -16.38 -3.31
C GLN A 233 12.68 -15.01 -3.47
N GLN A 234 12.59 -14.41 -4.66
CA GLN A 234 13.29 -13.16 -4.96
C GLN A 234 12.32 -12.08 -5.45
N PHE A 235 12.61 -10.85 -5.10
CA PHE A 235 11.97 -9.67 -5.67
C PHE A 235 12.65 -9.31 -7.00
N ASP A 236 11.88 -9.27 -8.10
CA ASP A 236 12.42 -9.20 -9.45
C ASP A 236 12.44 -7.74 -9.95
N LEU A 237 13.62 -7.12 -9.87
CA LEU A 237 13.79 -5.71 -10.24
C LEU A 237 13.58 -5.45 -11.73
N ASP A 238 13.82 -6.42 -12.60
CA ASP A 238 13.57 -6.26 -14.04
C ASP A 238 12.07 -6.17 -14.32
N LYS A 239 11.27 -7.02 -13.66
CA LYS A 239 9.80 -6.93 -13.72
C LYS A 239 9.29 -5.62 -13.14
N VAL A 240 9.87 -5.16 -12.02
CA VAL A 240 9.52 -3.85 -11.43
C VAL A 240 9.77 -2.72 -12.43
N VAL A 241 10.94 -2.67 -13.07
CA VAL A 241 11.27 -1.63 -14.04
C VAL A 241 10.32 -1.69 -15.25
N GLN A 242 10.00 -2.88 -15.76
CA GLN A 242 9.02 -3.04 -16.84
C GLN A 242 7.63 -2.53 -16.43
N PHE A 243 7.17 -2.89 -15.22
CA PHE A 243 5.90 -2.42 -14.67
C PHE A 243 5.83 -0.90 -14.58
N LEU A 244 6.90 -0.27 -14.07
CA LEU A 244 6.99 1.19 -13.93
C LEU A 244 7.04 1.91 -15.29
N GLU A 245 7.75 1.38 -16.29
CA GLU A 245 7.77 1.96 -17.64
C GLU A 245 6.39 1.87 -18.33
N ILE A 246 5.66 0.77 -18.13
CA ILE A 246 4.29 0.63 -18.66
C ILE A 246 3.33 1.61 -17.97
N ALA A 247 3.49 1.85 -16.67
CA ALA A 247 2.68 2.80 -15.91
C ALA A 247 2.97 4.27 -16.27
N LYS A 248 4.20 4.57 -16.69
CA LYS A 248 4.72 5.94 -16.93
C LYS A 248 3.80 6.87 -17.74
N PRO A 249 3.17 6.44 -18.86
CA PRO A 249 2.31 7.32 -19.65
C PRO A 249 1.02 7.74 -18.93
N TYR A 250 0.65 7.05 -17.85
CA TYR A 250 -0.56 7.28 -17.06
C TYR A 250 -0.31 8.10 -15.79
N VAL A 251 0.95 8.44 -15.49
CA VAL A 251 1.34 9.20 -14.29
C VAL A 251 1.10 10.69 -14.49
N ILE A 252 0.49 11.36 -13.50
CA ILE A 252 0.17 12.80 -13.50
C ILE A 252 1.42 13.66 -13.36
#